data_AF-A0A940AJB5-F1
#
_entry.id   AF-A0A940AJB5-F1
#
_cell.length_a   1.000
_cell.length_b   1.000
_cell.length_c   1.000
_cell.angle_alpha   90.00
_cell.angle_beta   90.00
_cell.angle_gamma   90.00
#
_symmetry.space_group_name_H-M   'P 1'
#
loop_
_entity.id
_entity.type
_entity.pdbx_description
1 polymer ?
#
loop_
_entity_poly.entity_id
_entity_poly.type
_entity_poly.pdbx_seq_one_letter_code
_entity_poly.pdbx_strand_id
1 'polypeptide(L)'
;MKNKQKNNKNSEKKNPVSVFFTSAGQYIKTKYPFLLLLIIGYLAVSALVFAKITTSETVASFSIDDFEIGQISDRTIIAEKNIPADDANPVTIVAGEKIIKKGFEITEEAYAKLQKMIASPLYIDYRAFANKLLYLLVISIMYYLLFSLLPFGRKIKLQEPLLQVIFLLLLFFAASFGSKLPICSTPYALCIIIPASLFAMIITILYGQSSAVLFSFVMAFAVLGSGNWEIVPFLFTLATSLCSVAIVRKVERRIDLVFAGIILALTDLVFFILLIVIFNETFAPNVKLFIGILCNGFLSGILTLGLLTPLEYMLNTASVFRLMDLSDTNAALLKKMCITASGTYQHSMMVSQLAEFACREIGANPLIARVGGYYHDIGKIDQSEYFVENQQGESERKNDINPNLYTTIIKSHVKKGIEKARQMHLPQVIIDIISEHHGNSVIQYFYNEAKEKDPTLSPEDFAYPGRPPATKESGVVMLADTVEAACHTLKNPSIPRLETFITTLINAKIEAHQLDYCDLTYRDLTKIKESFVQILAGFYHSRIEYPDQQDPDAEKKPEVSKEAPKPVEKKKVAEKNGK
;
A
#
# COMPACT_ATOMS: atom_id res chain seq x y z
N MET A 1 -4.64 19.22 65.06
CA MET A 1 -3.67 20.33 65.16
C MET A 1 -2.58 20.15 64.11
N LYS A 2 -2.45 21.14 63.21
CA LYS A 2 -1.31 21.48 62.33
C LYS A 2 -0.48 20.35 61.69
N ASN A 3 -0.91 19.83 60.52
CA ASN A 3 -0.02 19.47 59.39
C ASN A 3 -0.78 18.83 58.20
N LYS A 4 -1.80 19.50 57.66
CA LYS A 4 -2.52 19.02 56.46
C LYS A 4 -3.01 20.12 55.53
N GLN A 5 -2.27 21.23 55.43
CA GLN A 5 -2.69 22.40 54.64
C GLN A 5 -1.55 23.17 53.94
N LYS A 6 -0.46 22.48 53.57
CA LYS A 6 0.58 23.03 52.68
C LYS A 6 1.07 21.95 51.74
N ASN A 7 0.30 21.66 50.69
CA ASN A 7 0.84 21.05 49.45
C ASN A 7 -0.13 21.12 48.26
N ASN A 8 -1.09 22.05 48.26
CA ASN A 8 -2.04 22.18 47.14
C ASN A 8 -2.11 23.61 46.58
N LYS A 9 -0.94 24.23 46.39
CA LYS A 9 -0.76 25.48 45.63
C LYS A 9 0.60 25.46 44.95
N ASN A 10 0.74 24.64 43.92
CA ASN A 10 1.72 24.81 42.83
C ASN A 10 1.23 24.03 41.60
N SER A 11 -0.03 24.19 41.23
CA SER A 11 -0.39 24.13 39.82
C SER A 11 0.00 25.49 39.25
N GLU A 12 1.26 25.66 38.86
CA GLU A 12 1.62 26.74 37.94
C GLU A 12 0.62 26.68 36.80
N LYS A 13 -0.23 27.71 36.70
CA LYS A 13 -0.98 27.97 35.48
C LYS A 13 0.07 28.24 34.41
N LYS A 14 0.60 27.18 33.79
CA LYS A 14 1.47 27.31 32.63
C LYS A 14 0.73 28.21 31.66
N ASN A 15 1.34 29.34 31.34
CA ASN A 15 0.75 30.34 30.46
C ASN A 15 0.26 29.60 29.20
N PRO A 16 -1.02 29.74 28.77
CA PRO A 16 -1.55 29.01 27.61
C PRO A 16 -0.65 29.16 26.37
N VAL A 17 0.04 30.31 26.25
CA VAL A 17 1.06 30.57 25.23
C VAL A 17 2.27 29.64 25.37
N SER A 18 2.79 29.44 26.58
CA SER A 18 3.92 28.52 26.84
C SER A 18 3.55 27.05 26.60
N VAL A 19 2.32 26.64 26.95
CA VAL A 19 1.81 25.29 26.66
C VAL A 19 1.70 25.10 25.15
N PHE A 20 1.15 26.10 24.44
CA PHE A 20 1.07 26.08 22.99
C PHE A 20 2.45 25.96 22.32
N PHE A 21 3.44 26.77 22.71
CA PHE A 21 4.80 26.69 22.13
C PHE A 21 5.50 25.37 22.46
N THR A 22 5.27 24.80 23.65
CA THR A 22 5.84 23.51 24.03
C THR A 22 5.21 22.37 23.23
N SER A 23 3.88 22.37 23.08
CA SER A 23 3.14 21.40 22.28
C SER A 23 3.45 21.53 20.79
N ALA A 24 3.57 22.75 20.27
CA ALA A 24 4.00 23.01 18.90
C ALA A 24 5.44 22.56 18.68
N GLY A 25 6.35 22.82 19.63
CA GLY A 25 7.74 22.37 19.57
C GLY A 25 7.88 20.85 19.57
N GLN A 26 7.09 20.14 20.38
CA GLN A 26 7.02 18.67 20.36
C GLN A 26 6.42 18.15 19.05
N TYR A 27 5.34 18.77 18.57
CA TYR A 27 4.70 18.41 17.30
C TYR A 27 5.67 18.55 16.11
N ILE A 28 6.38 19.67 16.05
CA ILE A 28 7.39 19.93 15.02
C ILE A 28 8.50 18.89 15.10
N LYS A 29 9.00 18.54 16.29
CA LYS A 29 10.03 17.50 16.44
C LYS A 29 9.56 16.13 15.94
N THR A 30 8.31 15.76 16.21
CA THR A 30 7.75 14.46 15.77
C THR A 30 7.44 14.41 14.27
N LYS A 31 7.06 15.54 13.67
CA LYS A 31 6.63 15.62 12.26
C LYS A 31 7.61 16.36 11.34
N TYR A 32 8.80 16.71 11.85
CA TYR A 32 9.83 17.45 11.12
C TYR A 32 10.14 16.92 9.71
N PRO A 33 10.35 15.60 9.48
CA PRO A 33 10.68 15.13 8.13
C PRO A 33 9.53 15.37 7.13
N PHE A 34 8.28 15.28 7.59
CA PHE A 34 7.11 15.58 6.76
C PHE A 34 6.98 17.07 6.46
N LEU A 35 7.19 17.93 7.47
CA LEU A 35 7.16 19.39 7.29
C LEU A 35 8.29 19.87 6.38
N LEU A 36 9.50 19.32 6.55
CA LEU A 36 10.66 19.62 5.70
C LEU A 36 10.38 19.26 4.25
N LEU A 37 9.79 18.09 4.01
CA LEU A 37 9.42 17.64 2.67
C LEU A 37 8.40 18.60 2.02
N LEU A 38 7.40 19.08 2.78
CA LEU A 38 6.45 20.06 2.27
C LEU A 38 7.10 21.39 1.91
N ILE A 39 8.05 21.85 2.73
CA ILE A 39 8.82 23.08 2.44
C ILE A 39 9.65 22.90 1.17
N ILE A 40 10.35 21.76 1.03
CA ILE A 40 11.14 21.45 -0.17
C ILE A 40 10.23 21.40 -1.41
N GLY A 41 9.09 20.72 -1.31
CA GLY A 41 8.10 20.67 -2.38
C GLY A 41 7.59 22.06 -2.77
N TYR A 42 7.24 22.87 -1.78
CA TYR A 42 6.81 24.26 -1.99
C TYR A 42 7.87 25.09 -2.72
N LEU A 43 9.14 25.01 -2.30
CA LEU A 43 10.24 25.72 -2.93
C LEU A 43 10.50 25.23 -4.37
N ALA A 44 10.42 23.92 -4.61
CA ALA A 44 10.59 23.34 -5.94
C ALA A 44 9.48 23.80 -6.91
N VAL A 45 8.22 23.78 -6.49
CA VAL A 45 7.12 24.30 -7.33
C VAL A 45 7.24 25.82 -7.53
N SER A 46 7.67 26.55 -6.49
CA SER A 46 7.94 27.99 -6.59
C SER A 46 9.00 28.33 -7.64
N ALA A 47 10.06 27.51 -7.73
CA ALA A 47 11.08 27.64 -8.77
C ALA A 47 10.50 27.37 -10.18
N LEU A 48 9.61 26.38 -10.33
CA LEU A 48 8.90 26.15 -11.59
C LEU A 48 7.98 27.31 -11.97
N VAL A 49 7.29 27.92 -11.00
CA VAL A 49 6.48 29.11 -11.22
C VAL A 49 7.33 30.27 -11.70
N PHE A 50 8.46 30.51 -11.03
CA PHE A 50 9.42 31.55 -11.43
C PHE A 50 9.89 31.31 -12.86
N ALA A 51 10.33 30.07 -13.19
CA ALA A 51 10.74 29.68 -14.52
C ALA A 51 9.61 29.85 -15.56
N LYS A 52 8.35 29.54 -15.22
CA LYS A 52 7.21 29.75 -16.12
C LYS A 52 7.03 31.23 -16.46
N ILE A 53 7.04 32.11 -15.45
CA ILE A 53 6.82 33.55 -15.59
C ILE A 53 7.95 34.19 -16.39
N THR A 54 9.21 33.88 -16.05
CA THR A 54 10.35 34.37 -16.83
C THR A 54 10.24 33.89 -18.27
N THR A 55 10.07 32.59 -18.51
CA THR A 55 10.00 32.08 -19.90
C THR A 55 8.70 32.44 -20.64
N SER A 56 7.64 32.94 -20.01
CA SER A 56 6.46 33.47 -20.72
C SER A 56 6.69 34.91 -21.17
N GLU A 57 7.43 35.71 -20.41
CA GLU A 57 7.67 37.13 -20.73
C GLU A 57 9.01 37.37 -21.46
N THR A 58 9.90 36.37 -21.52
CA THR A 58 11.25 36.48 -22.10
C THR A 58 11.41 35.87 -23.49
N VAL A 59 10.33 35.40 -24.12
CA VAL A 59 10.47 34.76 -25.43
C VAL A 59 9.55 35.47 -26.43
N ALA A 60 9.99 36.65 -26.87
CA ALA A 60 9.92 36.95 -28.29
C ALA A 60 10.61 35.77 -29.00
N SER A 61 9.84 34.76 -29.39
CA SER A 61 10.31 33.48 -29.95
C SER A 61 10.82 33.62 -31.38
N PHE A 62 11.38 34.78 -31.70
CA PHE A 62 11.60 35.20 -33.05
C PHE A 62 12.90 36.01 -33.09
N SER A 63 13.83 35.57 -33.93
CA SER A 63 15.02 36.38 -34.19
C SER A 63 14.57 37.61 -34.93
N ILE A 64 15.17 38.77 -34.66
CA ILE A 64 14.85 39.95 -35.47
C ILE A 64 15.25 39.76 -36.93
N ASP A 65 16.22 38.87 -37.17
CA ASP A 65 16.67 38.44 -38.48
C ASP A 65 15.59 37.67 -39.26
N ASP A 66 14.53 37.20 -38.60
CA ASP A 66 13.40 36.50 -39.24
C ASP A 66 12.40 37.47 -39.92
N PHE A 67 12.57 38.79 -39.73
CA PHE A 67 11.67 39.81 -40.26
C PHE A 67 12.42 40.87 -41.05
N GLU A 68 11.98 41.10 -42.29
CA GLU A 68 12.40 42.22 -43.11
C GLU A 68 11.22 43.15 -43.42
N ILE A 69 11.49 44.45 -43.51
CA ILE A 69 10.50 45.45 -43.94
C ILE A 69 10.06 45.10 -45.37
N GLY A 70 8.76 44.98 -45.60
CA GLY A 70 8.20 44.59 -46.90
C GLY A 70 8.00 43.07 -47.10
N GLN A 71 8.42 42.23 -46.14
CA GLN A 71 8.16 40.79 -46.18
C GLN A 71 6.70 40.48 -45.84
N ILE A 72 6.10 39.49 -46.52
CA ILE A 72 4.79 38.95 -46.12
C ILE A 72 4.98 38.03 -44.92
N SER A 73 4.35 38.36 -43.79
CA SER A 73 4.53 37.61 -42.56
C SER A 73 3.90 36.21 -42.62
N ASP A 74 4.66 35.20 -42.19
CA ASP A 74 4.22 33.81 -42.06
C ASP A 74 3.41 33.56 -40.77
N ARG A 75 3.46 34.49 -39.81
CA ARG A 75 2.87 34.39 -38.47
C ARG A 75 2.22 35.70 -37.99
N THR A 76 1.34 35.58 -37.00
CA THR A 76 0.71 36.74 -36.34
C THR A 76 1.42 36.96 -35.01
N ILE A 77 1.88 38.19 -34.75
CA ILE A 77 2.52 38.58 -33.49
C ILE A 77 1.61 39.58 -32.79
N ILE A 78 1.29 39.27 -31.53
CA ILE A 78 0.45 40.10 -30.67
C ILE A 78 1.33 40.60 -29.54
N ALA A 79 1.27 41.90 -29.26
CA ALA A 79 1.91 42.50 -28.11
C ALA A 79 1.29 41.95 -26.82
N GLU A 80 2.09 41.34 -25.96
CA GLU A 80 1.59 40.85 -24.66
C GLU A 80 1.56 41.94 -23.59
N LYS A 81 2.29 43.05 -23.78
CA LYS A 81 2.44 44.12 -22.79
C LYS A 81 2.34 45.51 -23.40
N ASN A 82 1.94 46.47 -22.56
CA ASN A 82 2.06 47.89 -22.86
C ASN A 82 3.53 48.30 -22.76
N ILE A 83 4.10 48.88 -23.81
CA ILE A 83 5.45 49.46 -23.79
C ILE A 83 5.31 50.95 -24.11
N PRO A 84 5.52 51.85 -23.13
CA PRO A 84 5.41 53.29 -23.37
C PRO A 84 6.51 53.80 -24.30
N ALA A 85 6.29 54.96 -24.93
CA ALA A 85 7.29 55.65 -25.73
C ALA A 85 8.54 55.96 -24.88
N ASP A 86 9.73 55.82 -25.46
CA ASP A 86 11.01 56.17 -24.85
C ASP A 86 11.82 57.04 -25.82
N ASP A 87 12.82 57.75 -25.31
CA ASP A 87 13.59 58.73 -26.11
C ASP A 87 14.32 58.11 -27.32
N ALA A 88 14.55 56.78 -27.28
CA ALA A 88 15.16 56.03 -28.36
C ALA A 88 14.14 55.52 -29.41
N ASN A 89 12.88 55.28 -29.03
CA ASN A 89 11.83 54.79 -29.94
C ASN A 89 10.46 55.41 -29.57
N PRO A 90 9.91 56.34 -30.37
CA PRO A 90 8.68 57.08 -30.04
C PRO A 90 7.39 56.23 -30.11
N VAL A 91 7.50 54.94 -30.46
CA VAL A 91 6.35 54.07 -30.68
C VAL A 91 5.84 53.50 -29.36
N THR A 92 4.54 53.67 -29.11
CA THR A 92 3.81 53.01 -28.01
C THR A 92 3.28 51.66 -28.47
N ILE A 93 3.43 50.64 -27.65
CA ILE A 93 2.85 49.31 -27.88
C ILE A 93 1.77 49.11 -26.83
N VAL A 94 0.60 48.63 -27.24
CA VAL A 94 -0.50 48.32 -26.32
C VAL A 94 -0.66 46.80 -26.18
N ALA A 95 -0.87 46.30 -24.97
CA ALA A 95 -1.16 44.90 -24.71
C ALA A 95 -2.43 44.46 -25.47
N GLY A 96 -2.34 43.37 -26.24
CA GLY A 96 -3.40 42.88 -27.13
C GLY A 96 -3.34 43.44 -28.55
N GLU A 97 -2.42 44.37 -28.85
CA GLU A 97 -2.23 44.92 -30.19
C GLU A 97 -1.61 43.88 -31.14
N LYS A 98 -2.24 43.66 -32.29
CA LYS A 98 -1.68 42.79 -33.35
C LYS A 98 -0.61 43.57 -34.12
N ILE A 99 0.66 43.41 -33.73
CA ILE A 99 1.80 44.07 -34.35
C ILE A 99 2.03 43.53 -35.77
N ILE A 100 1.97 42.21 -35.95
CA ILE A 100 2.05 41.57 -37.27
C ILE A 100 0.86 40.65 -37.45
N LYS A 101 0.28 40.63 -38.66
CA LYS A 101 -0.77 39.71 -39.05
C LYS A 101 -0.26 38.78 -40.15
N LYS A 102 -0.47 37.46 -39.98
CA LYS A 102 -0.14 36.47 -41.01
C LYS A 102 -0.79 36.83 -42.36
N GLY A 103 0.00 36.81 -43.42
CA GLY A 103 -0.43 37.12 -44.79
C GLY A 103 -0.48 38.61 -45.14
N PHE A 104 -0.01 39.49 -44.24
CA PHE A 104 0.13 40.92 -44.49
C PHE A 104 1.61 41.31 -44.50
N GLU A 105 1.92 42.39 -45.22
CA GLU A 105 3.26 42.98 -45.31
C GLU A 105 3.68 43.58 -43.98
N ILE A 106 4.95 43.41 -43.61
CA ILE A 106 5.54 44.00 -42.40
C ILE A 106 5.85 45.47 -42.69
N THR A 107 5.10 46.36 -42.03
CA THR A 107 5.30 47.82 -42.13
C THR A 107 6.48 48.28 -41.29
N GLU A 108 7.07 49.45 -41.61
CA GLU A 108 8.14 50.07 -40.81
C GLU A 108 7.71 50.28 -39.35
N GLU A 109 6.45 50.65 -39.11
CA GLU A 109 5.88 50.80 -37.77
C GLU A 109 5.83 49.46 -37.02
N ALA A 110 5.41 48.38 -37.68
CA ALA A 110 5.40 47.04 -37.09
C ALA A 110 6.81 46.57 -36.75
N TYR A 111 7.79 46.82 -37.63
CA TYR A 111 9.20 46.46 -37.40
C TYR A 111 9.82 47.23 -36.23
N ALA A 112 9.55 48.53 -36.09
CA ALA A 112 9.97 49.34 -34.95
C ALA A 112 9.35 48.84 -33.63
N LYS A 113 8.08 48.39 -33.65
CA LYS A 113 7.44 47.76 -32.49
C LYS A 113 8.11 46.44 -32.10
N LEU A 114 8.53 45.61 -33.07
CA LEU A 114 9.29 44.38 -32.79
C LEU A 114 10.65 44.66 -32.17
N GLN A 115 11.41 45.61 -32.73
CA GLN A 115 12.70 46.06 -32.16
C GLN A 115 12.56 46.49 -30.70
N LYS A 116 11.51 47.25 -30.40
CA LYS A 116 11.22 47.72 -29.05
C LYS A 116 10.81 46.59 -28.09
N MET A 117 10.07 45.59 -28.57
CA MET A 117 9.77 44.40 -27.77
C MET A 117 11.03 43.61 -27.40
N ILE A 118 11.99 43.53 -28.33
CA ILE A 118 13.27 42.81 -28.14
C ILE A 118 14.22 43.60 -27.22
N ALA A 119 14.29 44.93 -27.38
CA ALA A 119 15.15 45.80 -26.58
C ALA A 119 14.62 46.05 -25.15
N SER A 120 13.35 45.73 -24.87
CA SER A 120 12.77 45.92 -23.55
C SER A 120 13.40 44.96 -22.52
N PRO A 121 13.82 45.45 -21.33
CA PRO A 121 14.40 44.59 -20.31
C PRO A 121 13.41 43.50 -19.86
N LEU A 122 13.98 42.41 -19.37
CA LEU A 122 13.28 41.27 -18.80
C LEU A 122 12.39 41.77 -17.65
N TYR A 123 11.08 41.85 -17.91
CA TYR A 123 10.09 42.20 -16.91
C TYR A 123 9.69 40.91 -16.20
N ILE A 124 9.50 40.99 -14.88
CA ILE A 124 8.96 39.89 -14.08
C ILE A 124 7.74 40.49 -13.38
N ASP A 125 6.55 40.01 -13.71
CA ASP A 125 5.36 40.36 -12.94
C ASP A 125 5.44 39.77 -11.53
N TYR A 126 5.99 40.56 -10.60
CA TYR A 126 6.11 40.21 -9.19
C TYR A 126 4.75 39.97 -8.53
N ARG A 127 3.67 40.60 -9.01
CA ARG A 127 2.32 40.38 -8.47
C ARG A 127 1.77 39.03 -8.93
N ALA A 128 1.91 38.69 -10.20
CA ALA A 128 1.53 37.37 -10.70
C ALA A 128 2.34 36.25 -10.02
N PHE A 129 3.64 36.48 -9.78
CA PHE A 129 4.49 35.57 -9.01
C PHE A 129 4.00 35.40 -7.57
N ALA A 130 3.77 36.50 -6.85
CA ALA A 130 3.28 36.47 -5.48
C ALA A 130 1.91 35.79 -5.36
N ASN A 131 0.98 36.04 -6.28
CA ASN A 131 -0.32 35.38 -6.30
C ASN A 131 -0.19 33.86 -6.44
N LYS A 132 0.69 33.38 -7.33
CA LYS A 132 0.94 31.93 -7.48
C LYS A 132 1.62 31.34 -6.24
N LEU A 133 2.55 32.04 -5.61
CA LEU A 133 3.17 31.61 -4.34
C LEU A 133 2.15 31.48 -3.21
N LEU A 134 1.24 32.44 -3.08
CA LEU A 134 0.16 32.40 -2.10
C LEU A 134 -0.80 31.23 -2.38
N TYR A 135 -1.12 30.98 -3.64
CA TYR A 135 -1.94 29.84 -4.03
C TYR A 135 -1.27 28.49 -3.71
N LEU A 136 0.03 28.35 -3.99
CA LEU A 136 0.80 27.17 -3.61
C LEU A 136 0.83 26.96 -2.10
N LEU A 137 0.83 28.04 -1.32
CA LEU A 137 0.77 27.96 0.14
C LEU A 137 -0.58 27.40 0.58
N VAL A 138 -1.68 27.85 -0.03
CA VAL A 138 -3.03 27.31 0.20
C VAL A 138 -3.10 25.82 -0.13
N ILE A 139 -2.56 25.39 -1.27
CA ILE A 139 -2.49 23.95 -1.63
C ILE A 139 -1.66 23.17 -0.61
N SER A 140 -0.54 23.70 -0.17
CA SER A 140 0.34 23.04 0.81
C SER A 140 -0.35 22.87 2.17
N ILE A 141 -1.11 23.89 2.60
CA ILE A 141 -1.95 23.83 3.80
C ILE A 141 -3.07 22.82 3.61
N MET A 142 -3.76 22.83 2.46
CA MET A 142 -4.81 21.87 2.15
C MET A 142 -4.28 20.43 2.20
N TYR A 143 -3.14 20.16 1.55
CA TYR A 143 -2.48 18.86 1.61
C TYR A 143 -2.22 18.44 3.06
N TYR A 144 -1.60 19.33 3.85
CA TYR A 144 -1.35 19.05 5.26
C TYR A 144 -2.64 18.74 6.03
N LEU A 145 -3.72 19.50 5.84
CA LEU A 145 -4.99 19.29 6.52
C LEU A 145 -5.64 17.96 6.12
N LEU A 146 -5.70 17.65 4.83
CA LEU A 146 -6.28 16.40 4.33
C LEU A 146 -5.54 15.18 4.90
N PHE A 147 -4.20 15.23 4.95
CA PHE A 147 -3.39 14.11 5.43
C PHE A 147 -3.18 14.07 6.96
N SER A 148 -3.49 15.15 7.68
CA SER A 148 -3.38 15.20 9.15
C SER A 148 -4.69 14.95 9.88
N LEU A 149 -5.83 15.35 9.30
CA LEU A 149 -7.15 15.25 9.95
C LEU A 149 -7.85 13.92 9.68
N LEU A 150 -7.56 13.26 8.56
CA LEU A 150 -8.22 12.02 8.20
C LEU A 150 -7.52 10.81 8.84
N PRO A 151 -8.24 9.95 9.56
CA PRO A 151 -7.67 8.75 10.15
C PRO A 151 -7.38 7.74 9.05
N PHE A 152 -6.12 7.67 8.64
CA PHE A 152 -5.62 6.50 7.93
C PHE A 152 -5.48 5.40 8.98
N GLY A 153 -6.14 4.25 8.80
CA GLY A 153 -5.98 3.07 9.67
C GLY A 153 -4.56 2.44 9.62
N ARG A 154 -3.57 3.21 9.17
CA ARG A 154 -2.16 2.87 9.07
C ARG A 154 -1.31 4.13 9.28
N LYS A 155 -0.08 3.95 9.72
CA LYS A 155 0.90 5.04 9.78
C LYS A 155 1.35 5.41 8.36
N ILE A 156 1.24 6.69 8.00
CA ILE A 156 1.82 7.23 6.77
C ILE A 156 3.34 7.28 6.94
N LYS A 157 4.07 6.55 6.08
CA LYS A 157 5.53 6.58 6.04
C LYS A 157 6.00 7.69 5.12
N LEU A 158 7.24 8.16 5.28
CA LEU A 158 7.80 9.28 4.51
C LEU A 158 7.88 9.00 3.00
N GLN A 159 7.94 7.74 2.56
CA GLN A 159 7.98 7.39 1.14
C GLN A 159 6.72 7.84 0.38
N GLU A 160 5.55 7.77 1.03
CA GLU A 160 4.26 8.12 0.42
C GLU A 160 4.15 9.61 0.07
N PRO A 161 4.31 10.55 1.02
CA PRO A 161 4.27 11.98 0.70
C PRO A 161 5.43 12.38 -0.22
N LEU A 162 6.59 11.70 -0.15
CA LEU A 162 7.70 11.96 -1.07
C LEU A 162 7.29 11.69 -2.52
N LEU A 163 6.69 10.52 -2.77
CA LEU A 163 6.20 10.16 -4.09
C LEU A 163 5.11 11.11 -4.58
N GLN A 164 4.17 11.48 -3.69
CA GLN A 164 3.10 12.43 -4.01
C GLN A 164 3.65 13.82 -4.37
N VAL A 165 4.65 14.33 -3.66
CA VAL A 165 5.32 15.60 -4.01
C VAL A 165 6.02 15.51 -5.37
N ILE A 166 6.69 14.39 -5.68
CA ILE A 166 7.31 14.16 -6.98
C ILE A 166 6.25 14.16 -8.09
N PHE A 167 5.15 13.44 -7.92
CA PHE A 167 4.04 13.41 -8.88
C PHE A 167 3.38 14.78 -9.05
N LEU A 168 3.22 15.53 -7.95
CA LEU A 168 2.72 16.91 -8.00
C LEU A 168 3.65 17.81 -8.81
N LEU A 169 4.96 17.70 -8.62
CA LEU A 169 5.97 18.45 -9.39
C LEU A 169 5.92 18.12 -10.88
N LEU A 170 5.85 16.83 -11.23
CA LEU A 170 5.75 16.39 -12.63
C LEU A 170 4.45 16.88 -13.29
N LEU A 171 3.33 16.79 -12.57
CA LEU A 171 2.03 17.28 -13.05
C LEU A 171 2.02 18.80 -13.20
N PHE A 172 2.58 19.52 -12.22
CA PHE A 172 2.69 20.98 -12.26
C PHE A 172 3.57 21.43 -13.43
N PHE A 173 4.67 20.73 -13.68
CA PHE A 173 5.54 20.95 -14.84
C PHE A 173 4.77 20.72 -16.15
N ALA A 174 4.09 19.58 -16.29
CA ALA A 174 3.30 19.23 -17.48
C ALA A 174 2.23 20.28 -17.78
N ALA A 175 1.46 20.71 -16.78
CA ALA A 175 0.42 21.74 -16.96
C ALA A 175 1.02 23.14 -17.24
N SER A 176 2.11 23.50 -16.56
CA SER A 176 2.76 24.81 -16.68
C SER A 176 3.44 25.04 -18.02
N PHE A 177 4.19 24.05 -18.51
CA PHE A 177 4.99 24.15 -19.73
C PHE A 177 4.29 23.55 -20.93
N GLY A 178 3.38 22.59 -20.73
CA GLY A 178 2.62 21.99 -21.81
C GLY A 178 1.67 22.96 -22.50
N SER A 179 1.12 23.94 -21.79
CA SER A 179 0.35 25.05 -22.39
C SER A 179 1.18 25.89 -23.38
N LYS A 180 2.51 25.81 -23.35
CA LYS A 180 3.40 26.48 -24.32
C LYS A 180 3.56 25.69 -25.62
N LEU A 181 3.17 24.40 -25.65
CA LEU A 181 3.21 23.61 -26.87
C LEU A 181 2.05 24.03 -27.78
N PRO A 182 2.28 24.29 -29.09
CA PRO A 182 1.23 24.74 -30.00
C PRO A 182 0.01 23.79 -30.04
N ILE A 183 0.26 22.49 -29.91
CA ILE A 183 -0.77 21.45 -29.92
C ILE A 183 -1.62 21.40 -28.64
N CYS A 184 -1.13 22.01 -27.55
CA CYS A 184 -1.75 22.03 -26.21
C CYS A 184 -2.11 23.45 -25.75
N SER A 185 -2.23 24.38 -26.70
CA SER A 185 -2.46 25.81 -26.44
C SER A 185 -3.86 26.13 -25.90
N THR A 186 -4.84 25.24 -26.10
CA THR A 186 -6.20 25.41 -25.57
C THR A 186 -6.39 24.66 -24.25
N PRO A 187 -7.32 25.10 -23.37
CA PRO A 187 -7.62 24.40 -22.13
C PRO A 187 -8.00 22.93 -22.36
N TYR A 188 -8.73 22.64 -23.44
CA TYR A 188 -9.12 21.28 -23.81
C TYR A 188 -7.93 20.42 -24.26
N ALA A 189 -6.99 21.02 -25.00
CA ALA A 189 -5.82 20.30 -25.49
C ALA A 189 -4.79 20.01 -24.38
N LEU A 190 -4.78 20.82 -23.32
CA LEU A 190 -3.95 20.59 -22.14
C LEU A 190 -4.30 19.26 -21.43
N CYS A 191 -5.57 18.83 -21.49
CA CYS A 191 -6.02 17.57 -20.91
C CYS A 191 -5.32 16.32 -21.50
N ILE A 192 -4.74 16.42 -22.70
CA ILE A 192 -4.04 15.31 -23.38
C ILE A 192 -2.76 14.92 -22.64
N ILE A 193 -2.07 15.88 -22.06
CA ILE A 193 -0.72 15.68 -21.52
C ILE A 193 -0.69 15.57 -20.00
N ILE A 194 -1.79 15.88 -19.31
CA ILE A 194 -1.87 15.82 -17.86
C ILE A 194 -1.94 14.34 -17.43
N PRO A 195 -0.91 13.77 -16.80
CA PRO A 195 -0.85 12.34 -16.48
C PRO A 195 -1.49 12.05 -15.12
N ALA A 196 -2.62 12.67 -14.81
CA ALA A 196 -3.21 12.61 -13.47
C ALA A 196 -3.75 11.20 -13.14
N SER A 197 -4.36 10.54 -14.13
CA SER A 197 -4.85 9.17 -13.98
C SER A 197 -3.70 8.19 -13.68
N LEU A 198 -2.55 8.30 -14.35
CA LEU A 198 -1.35 7.52 -14.06
C LEU A 198 -0.93 7.65 -12.59
N PHE A 199 -0.81 8.89 -12.10
CA PHE A 199 -0.38 9.13 -10.71
C PHE A 199 -1.42 8.64 -9.69
N ALA A 200 -2.71 8.85 -9.95
CA ALA A 200 -3.78 8.34 -9.11
C ALA A 200 -3.78 6.79 -9.05
N MET A 201 -3.56 6.11 -10.18
CA MET A 201 -3.45 4.64 -10.23
C MET A 201 -2.29 4.13 -9.37
N ILE A 202 -1.10 4.71 -9.56
CA ILE A 202 0.10 4.30 -8.81
C ILE A 202 -0.10 4.51 -7.29
N ILE A 203 -0.62 5.66 -6.87
CA ILE A 203 -0.88 5.91 -5.43
C ILE A 203 -1.93 4.93 -4.89
N THR A 204 -2.96 4.60 -5.67
CA THR A 204 -3.99 3.64 -5.25
C THR A 204 -3.39 2.27 -5.00
N ILE A 205 -2.52 1.78 -5.87
CA ILE A 205 -1.96 0.43 -5.77
C ILE A 205 -0.90 0.34 -4.66
N LEU A 206 -0.08 1.38 -4.50
CA LEU A 206 1.02 1.36 -3.52
C LEU A 206 0.57 1.72 -2.09
N TYR A 207 -0.38 2.64 -1.97
CA TYR A 207 -0.74 3.27 -0.68
C TYR A 207 -2.25 3.20 -0.37
N GLY A 208 -3.07 2.73 -1.30
CA GLY A 208 -4.49 2.49 -1.10
C GLY A 208 -5.39 3.65 -1.53
N GLN A 209 -6.68 3.33 -1.71
CA GLN A 209 -7.71 4.23 -2.24
C GLN A 209 -7.84 5.56 -1.48
N SER A 210 -7.81 5.55 -0.15
CA SER A 210 -8.07 6.76 0.64
C SER A 210 -7.01 7.82 0.40
N SER A 211 -5.74 7.40 0.29
CA SER A 211 -4.64 8.28 -0.05
C SER A 211 -4.77 8.84 -1.46
N ALA A 212 -5.11 7.98 -2.43
CA ALA A 212 -5.27 8.38 -3.82
C ALA A 212 -6.43 9.37 -4.03
N VAL A 213 -7.59 9.16 -3.39
CA VAL A 213 -8.73 10.10 -3.46
C VAL A 213 -8.33 11.49 -2.97
N LEU A 214 -7.65 11.58 -1.83
CA LEU A 214 -7.20 12.86 -1.29
C LEU A 214 -6.16 13.52 -2.19
N PHE A 215 -5.25 12.72 -2.73
CA PHE A 215 -4.26 13.21 -3.68
C PHE A 215 -4.88 13.69 -4.99
N SER A 216 -5.97 13.08 -5.48
CA SER A 216 -6.72 13.54 -6.66
C SER A 216 -7.24 14.98 -6.51
N PHE A 217 -7.72 15.36 -5.32
CA PHE A 217 -8.11 16.75 -5.05
C PHE A 217 -6.90 17.68 -5.11
N VAL A 218 -5.78 17.29 -4.50
CA VAL A 218 -4.54 18.08 -4.52
C VAL A 218 -4.02 18.27 -5.95
N MET A 219 -4.02 17.21 -6.75
CA MET A 219 -3.65 17.27 -8.17
C MET A 219 -4.56 18.19 -8.97
N ALA A 220 -5.88 18.11 -8.80
CA ALA A 220 -6.82 18.97 -9.50
C ALA A 220 -6.56 20.46 -9.20
N PHE A 221 -6.45 20.84 -7.92
CA PHE A 221 -6.12 22.21 -7.56
C PHE A 221 -4.74 22.65 -8.08
N ALA A 222 -3.74 21.77 -8.10
CA ALA A 222 -2.45 22.09 -8.71
C ALA A 222 -2.56 22.35 -10.22
N VAL A 223 -3.40 21.59 -10.95
CA VAL A 223 -3.71 21.87 -12.37
C VAL A 223 -4.41 23.21 -12.52
N LEU A 224 -5.36 23.57 -11.65
CA LEU A 224 -6.07 24.85 -11.73
C LEU A 224 -5.11 26.05 -11.65
N GLY A 225 -4.20 26.06 -10.67
CA GLY A 225 -3.25 27.15 -10.51
C GLY A 225 -2.15 27.19 -11.58
N SER A 226 -1.71 26.03 -12.07
CA SER A 226 -0.69 25.95 -13.13
C SER A 226 -1.25 26.21 -14.52
N GLY A 227 -2.49 25.79 -14.79
CA GLY A 227 -3.23 25.92 -16.04
C GLY A 227 -3.94 27.26 -16.20
N ASN A 228 -3.41 28.35 -15.63
CA ASN A 228 -3.92 29.72 -15.77
C ASN A 228 -5.39 29.90 -15.33
N TRP A 229 -5.84 29.18 -14.29
CA TRP A 229 -7.20 29.27 -13.73
C TRP A 229 -8.31 28.72 -14.63
N GLU A 230 -7.94 27.90 -15.60
CA GLU A 230 -8.90 27.23 -16.48
C GLU A 230 -9.65 26.10 -15.77
N ILE A 231 -10.97 26.17 -15.78
CA ILE A 231 -11.85 25.23 -15.07
C ILE A 231 -11.91 23.84 -15.73
N VAL A 232 -11.74 23.78 -17.06
CA VAL A 232 -11.88 22.54 -17.84
C VAL A 232 -10.77 21.52 -17.48
N PRO A 233 -9.46 21.86 -17.53
CA PRO A 233 -8.41 20.97 -17.04
C PRO A 233 -8.56 20.54 -15.58
N PHE A 234 -9.07 21.43 -14.72
CA PHE A 234 -9.34 21.13 -13.31
C PHE A 234 -10.40 20.03 -13.17
N LEU A 235 -11.56 20.21 -13.81
CA LEU A 235 -12.68 19.25 -13.74
C LEU A 235 -12.30 17.91 -14.39
N PHE A 236 -11.63 17.96 -15.54
CA PHE A 236 -11.13 16.77 -16.21
C PHE A 236 -10.19 15.99 -15.29
N THR A 237 -9.16 16.64 -14.76
CA THR A 237 -8.17 16.04 -13.84
C THR A 237 -8.85 15.40 -12.63
N LEU A 238 -9.80 16.09 -12.00
CA LEU A 238 -10.51 15.56 -10.83
C LEU A 238 -11.33 14.32 -11.19
N ALA A 239 -12.12 14.38 -12.27
CA ALA A 239 -12.99 13.29 -12.68
C ALA A 239 -12.21 12.04 -13.10
N THR A 240 -11.18 12.20 -13.95
CA THR A 240 -10.38 11.07 -14.45
C THR A 240 -9.53 10.45 -13.35
N SER A 241 -8.96 11.26 -12.44
CA SER A 241 -8.23 10.75 -11.28
C SER A 241 -9.14 9.91 -10.38
N LEU A 242 -10.33 10.41 -10.00
CA LEU A 242 -11.27 9.65 -9.17
C LEU A 242 -11.78 8.38 -9.87
N CYS A 243 -12.04 8.45 -11.18
CA CYS A 243 -12.42 7.30 -11.99
C CYS A 243 -11.32 6.23 -11.97
N SER A 244 -10.06 6.63 -12.17
CA SER A 244 -8.92 5.72 -12.15
C SER A 244 -8.76 5.00 -10.80
N VAL A 245 -8.95 5.71 -9.68
CA VAL A 245 -8.94 5.11 -8.33
C VAL A 245 -10.03 4.05 -8.19
N ALA A 246 -11.24 4.34 -8.67
CA ALA A 246 -12.36 3.41 -8.60
C ALA A 246 -12.14 2.15 -9.46
N ILE A 247 -11.54 2.30 -10.63
CA ILE A 247 -11.21 1.19 -11.55
C ILE A 247 -10.15 0.29 -10.92
N VAL A 248 -9.01 0.85 -10.48
CA VAL A 248 -7.88 0.01 -10.05
C VAL A 248 -8.01 -0.57 -8.65
N ARG A 249 -8.97 -0.09 -7.85
CA ARG A 249 -9.24 -0.66 -6.51
C ARG A 249 -9.49 -2.16 -6.52
N LYS A 250 -10.02 -2.69 -7.63
CA LYS A 250 -10.40 -4.11 -7.79
C LYS A 250 -9.41 -4.92 -8.61
N VAL A 251 -8.26 -4.35 -8.96
CA VAL A 251 -7.25 -5.04 -9.77
C VAL A 251 -6.52 -6.06 -8.91
N GLU A 252 -6.45 -7.28 -9.42
CA GLU A 252 -5.75 -8.39 -8.77
C GLU A 252 -4.56 -8.83 -9.63
N ARG A 253 -4.69 -8.87 -10.95
CA ARG A 253 -3.65 -9.37 -11.86
C ARG A 253 -3.04 -8.24 -12.68
N ARG A 254 -1.77 -8.38 -13.06
CA ARG A 254 -1.04 -7.36 -13.85
C ARG A 254 -1.74 -7.06 -15.18
N ILE A 255 -2.35 -8.06 -15.81
CA ILE A 255 -3.12 -7.89 -17.06
C ILE A 255 -4.35 -6.99 -16.88
N ASP A 256 -4.93 -6.93 -15.67
CA ASP A 256 -6.09 -6.10 -15.40
C ASP A 256 -5.76 -4.59 -15.51
N LEU A 257 -4.47 -4.20 -15.41
CA LEU A 257 -4.03 -2.82 -15.67
C LEU A 257 -4.15 -2.41 -17.14
N VAL A 258 -4.00 -3.35 -18.07
CA VAL A 258 -4.22 -3.10 -19.51
C VAL A 258 -5.70 -2.84 -19.76
N PHE A 259 -6.58 -3.67 -19.19
CA PHE A 259 -8.02 -3.46 -19.26
C PHE A 259 -8.47 -2.18 -18.55
N ALA A 260 -7.86 -1.86 -17.41
CA ALA A 260 -8.09 -0.59 -16.72
C ALA A 260 -7.74 0.61 -17.62
N GLY A 261 -6.64 0.54 -18.38
CA GLY A 261 -6.26 1.55 -19.36
C GLY A 261 -7.29 1.72 -20.49
N ILE A 262 -7.87 0.63 -21.00
CA ILE A 262 -8.92 0.69 -22.03
C ILE A 262 -10.19 1.34 -21.47
N ILE A 263 -10.64 0.91 -20.28
CA ILE A 263 -11.83 1.48 -19.62
C ILE A 263 -11.60 2.97 -19.36
N LEU A 264 -10.42 3.33 -18.85
CA LEU A 264 -10.04 4.70 -18.57
C LEU A 264 -10.04 5.58 -19.84
N ALA A 265 -9.49 5.08 -20.95
CA ALA A 265 -9.53 5.79 -22.23
C ALA A 265 -10.96 6.14 -22.64
N LEU A 266 -11.90 5.18 -22.52
CA LEU A 266 -13.30 5.39 -22.86
C LEU A 266 -13.99 6.36 -21.89
N THR A 267 -13.74 6.25 -20.58
CA THR A 267 -14.34 7.16 -19.59
C THR A 267 -13.79 8.57 -19.72
N ASP A 268 -12.50 8.72 -19.99
CA ASP A 268 -11.85 10.02 -20.20
C ASP A 268 -12.43 10.70 -21.44
N LEU A 269 -12.69 9.94 -22.51
CA LEU A 269 -13.36 10.44 -23.71
C LEU A 269 -14.78 10.94 -23.39
N VAL A 270 -15.55 10.18 -22.62
CA VAL A 270 -16.90 10.57 -22.20
C VAL A 270 -16.87 11.85 -21.37
N PHE A 271 -15.98 11.93 -20.36
CA PHE A 271 -15.84 13.15 -19.56
C PHE A 271 -15.43 14.36 -20.41
N PHE A 272 -14.53 14.16 -21.37
CA PHE A 272 -14.11 15.21 -22.28
C PHE A 272 -15.27 15.73 -23.14
N ILE A 273 -16.09 14.84 -23.72
CA ILE A 273 -17.29 15.22 -24.48
C ILE A 273 -18.28 15.99 -23.60
N LEU A 274 -18.52 15.52 -22.37
CA LEU A 274 -19.41 16.21 -21.43
C LEU A 274 -18.93 17.64 -21.14
N LEU A 275 -17.62 17.85 -20.95
CA LEU A 275 -17.07 19.18 -20.73
C LEU A 275 -17.18 20.09 -21.97
N ILE A 276 -17.05 19.56 -23.18
CA ILE A 276 -17.31 20.33 -24.41
C ILE A 276 -18.77 20.81 -24.45
N VAL A 277 -19.72 19.91 -24.14
CA VAL A 277 -21.15 20.22 -24.16
C VAL A 277 -21.53 21.22 -23.06
N ILE A 278 -21.07 21.02 -21.83
CA ILE A 278 -21.40 21.87 -20.68
C ILE A 278 -20.95 23.32 -20.89
N PHE A 279 -19.74 23.50 -21.41
CA PHE A 279 -19.17 24.84 -21.64
C PHE A 279 -19.49 25.41 -23.03
N ASN A 280 -20.39 24.75 -23.78
CA ASN A 280 -20.87 25.17 -25.10
C ASN A 280 -19.73 25.47 -26.09
N GLU A 281 -18.68 24.65 -26.06
CA GLU A 281 -17.57 24.76 -27.00
C GLU A 281 -17.97 24.25 -28.38
N THR A 282 -17.38 24.85 -29.42
CA THR A 282 -17.71 24.46 -30.79
C THR A 282 -17.23 23.04 -31.03
N PHE A 283 -18.15 22.15 -31.38
CA PHE A 283 -17.87 20.75 -31.74
C PHE A 283 -17.23 20.69 -33.15
N ALA A 284 -16.17 21.45 -33.39
CA ALA A 284 -15.32 21.22 -34.55
C ALA A 284 -14.62 19.87 -34.28
N PRO A 285 -14.83 18.83 -35.11
CA PRO A 285 -14.26 17.51 -34.87
C PRO A 285 -12.74 17.56 -35.07
N ASN A 286 -12.03 18.03 -34.04
CA ASN A 286 -10.59 17.95 -33.98
C ASN A 286 -10.24 16.55 -33.52
N VAL A 287 -10.25 15.61 -34.48
CA VAL A 287 -9.97 14.17 -34.28
C VAL A 287 -8.69 13.95 -33.46
N LYS A 288 -7.70 14.85 -33.59
CA LYS A 288 -6.45 14.80 -32.81
C LYS A 288 -6.67 14.94 -31.30
N LEU A 289 -7.62 15.78 -30.87
CA LEU A 289 -7.95 15.93 -29.44
C LEU A 289 -8.54 14.64 -28.88
N PHE A 290 -9.53 14.07 -29.57
CA PHE A 290 -10.18 12.82 -29.16
C PHE A 290 -9.18 11.66 -29.09
N ILE A 291 -8.31 11.51 -30.10
CA ILE A 291 -7.23 10.51 -30.09
C ILE A 291 -6.27 10.78 -28.93
N GLY A 292 -5.89 12.04 -28.69
CA GLY A 292 -5.00 12.41 -27.59
C GLY A 292 -5.56 12.03 -26.21
N ILE A 293 -6.85 12.26 -25.97
CA ILE A 293 -7.52 11.89 -24.72
C ILE A 293 -7.60 10.36 -24.56
N LEU A 294 -7.95 9.64 -25.62
CA LEU A 294 -7.93 8.17 -25.62
C LEU A 294 -6.53 7.63 -25.31
N CYS A 295 -5.51 8.22 -25.94
CA CYS A 295 -4.11 7.88 -25.69
C CYS A 295 -3.70 8.16 -24.25
N ASN A 296 -4.12 9.28 -23.64
CA ASN A 296 -3.80 9.59 -22.24
C ASN A 296 -4.33 8.49 -21.29
N GLY A 297 -5.61 8.16 -21.38
CA GLY A 297 -6.21 7.13 -20.52
C GLY A 297 -5.59 5.75 -20.73
N PHE A 298 -5.40 5.34 -21.99
CA PHE A 298 -4.78 4.04 -22.30
C PHE A 298 -3.32 3.96 -21.84
N LEU A 299 -2.53 4.99 -22.18
CA LEU A 299 -1.11 5.04 -21.84
C LEU A 299 -0.90 5.15 -20.32
N SER A 300 -1.83 5.77 -19.58
CA SER A 300 -1.79 5.77 -18.11
C SER A 300 -1.82 4.34 -17.53
N GLY A 301 -2.63 3.44 -18.09
CA GLY A 301 -2.63 2.03 -17.67
C GLY A 301 -1.34 1.29 -18.03
N ILE A 302 -0.83 1.50 -19.23
CA ILE A 302 0.43 0.88 -19.71
C ILE A 302 1.65 1.38 -18.92
N LEU A 303 1.74 2.69 -18.69
CA LEU A 303 2.80 3.29 -17.90
C LEU A 303 2.71 2.89 -16.43
N THR A 304 1.50 2.74 -15.87
CA THR A 304 1.33 2.18 -14.53
C THR A 304 1.95 0.79 -14.48
N LEU A 305 1.63 -0.09 -15.44
CA LEU A 305 2.18 -1.44 -15.51
C LEU A 305 3.73 -1.43 -15.58
N GLY A 306 4.32 -0.55 -16.40
CA GLY A 306 5.78 -0.46 -16.56
C GLY A 306 6.52 0.16 -15.37
N LEU A 307 5.92 1.17 -14.71
CA LEU A 307 6.54 1.90 -13.61
C LEU A 307 6.31 1.26 -12.24
N LEU A 308 5.31 0.37 -12.11
CA LEU A 308 4.92 -0.14 -10.81
C LEU A 308 5.99 -1.03 -10.18
N THR A 309 6.53 -2.00 -10.91
CA THR A 309 7.57 -2.92 -10.40
C THR A 309 8.82 -2.18 -9.85
N PRO A 310 9.43 -1.23 -10.57
CA PRO A 310 10.58 -0.49 -10.02
C PRO A 310 10.18 0.35 -8.80
N LEU A 311 9.00 0.98 -8.81
CA LEU A 311 8.51 1.75 -7.66
C LEU A 311 8.26 0.86 -6.44
N GLU A 312 7.66 -0.32 -6.60
CA GLU A 312 7.44 -1.29 -5.53
C GLU A 312 8.75 -1.71 -4.86
N TYR A 313 9.78 -1.98 -5.67
CA TYR A 313 11.10 -2.34 -5.17
C TYR A 313 11.79 -1.17 -4.44
N MET A 314 11.80 0.03 -5.03
CA MET A 314 12.42 1.21 -4.43
C MET A 314 11.73 1.67 -3.15
N LEU A 315 10.39 1.57 -3.09
CA LEU A 315 9.58 2.01 -1.96
C LEU A 315 9.34 0.91 -0.92
N ASN A 316 9.71 -0.34 -1.23
CA ASN A 316 9.49 -1.56 -0.44
C ASN A 316 8.05 -1.66 0.11
N THR A 317 7.06 -1.44 -0.77
CA THR A 317 5.64 -1.45 -0.42
C THR A 317 5.03 -2.85 -0.54
N ALA A 318 4.09 -3.17 0.35
CA ALA A 318 3.29 -4.39 0.28
C ALA A 318 2.09 -4.22 -0.67
N SER A 319 2.36 -3.93 -1.95
CA SER A 319 1.32 -3.83 -2.97
C SER A 319 0.71 -5.20 -3.26
N VAL A 320 -0.46 -5.21 -3.91
CA VAL A 320 -1.15 -6.45 -4.29
C VAL A 320 -0.26 -7.35 -5.16
N PHE A 321 0.46 -6.80 -6.14
CA PHE A 321 1.31 -7.61 -7.01
C PHE A 321 2.56 -8.11 -6.31
N ARG A 322 3.22 -7.27 -5.51
CA ARG A 322 4.39 -7.69 -4.73
C ARG A 322 4.04 -8.83 -3.78
N LEU A 323 2.88 -8.76 -3.12
CA LEU A 323 2.41 -9.82 -2.25
C LEU A 323 2.00 -11.07 -3.02
N MET A 324 1.41 -10.94 -4.22
CA MET A 324 1.14 -12.09 -5.09
C MET A 324 2.42 -12.79 -5.52
N ASP A 325 3.45 -12.03 -5.93
CA ASP A 325 4.75 -12.58 -6.30
C ASP A 325 5.38 -13.33 -5.11
N LEU A 326 5.22 -12.81 -3.88
CA LEU A 326 5.69 -13.49 -2.65
C LEU A 326 4.84 -14.71 -2.27
N SER A 327 3.60 -14.80 -2.75
CA SER A 327 2.72 -15.94 -2.52
C SER A 327 2.99 -17.14 -3.44
N ASP A 328 3.92 -17.01 -4.39
CA ASP A 328 4.33 -18.14 -5.23
C ASP A 328 5.13 -19.15 -4.41
N THR A 329 4.51 -20.30 -4.12
CA THR A 329 5.14 -21.42 -3.40
C THR A 329 6.29 -22.07 -4.17
N ASN A 330 6.45 -21.75 -5.46
CA ASN A 330 7.60 -22.18 -6.25
C ASN A 330 8.85 -21.33 -6.07
N ALA A 331 8.78 -20.25 -5.29
CA ALA A 331 9.92 -19.43 -4.95
C ALA A 331 11.02 -20.26 -4.28
N ALA A 332 12.28 -19.92 -4.57
CA ALA A 332 13.44 -20.70 -4.14
C ALA A 332 13.49 -20.92 -2.61
N LEU A 333 13.10 -19.93 -1.81
CA LEU A 333 13.07 -20.07 -0.35
C LEU A 333 11.99 -21.07 0.11
N LEU A 334 10.77 -20.96 -0.40
CA LEU A 334 9.65 -21.84 0.00
C LEU A 334 9.89 -23.27 -0.47
N LYS A 335 10.47 -23.46 -1.66
CA LYS A 335 10.97 -24.78 -2.11
C LYS A 335 12.06 -25.32 -1.19
N LYS A 336 13.03 -24.50 -0.78
CA LYS A 336 14.06 -24.92 0.18
C LYS A 336 13.42 -25.36 1.49
N MET A 337 12.49 -24.57 2.03
CA MET A 337 11.76 -24.89 3.27
C MET A 337 11.00 -26.21 3.13
N CYS A 338 10.31 -26.45 2.02
CA CYS A 338 9.62 -27.71 1.75
C CYS A 338 10.55 -28.93 1.79
N ILE A 339 11.79 -28.80 1.31
CA ILE A 339 12.76 -29.89 1.27
C ILE A 339 13.48 -30.07 2.61
N THR A 340 13.94 -28.99 3.25
CA THR A 340 14.82 -29.06 4.43
C THR A 340 14.07 -29.00 5.76
N ALA A 341 12.83 -28.49 5.76
CA ALA A 341 11.99 -28.26 6.93
C ALA A 341 10.52 -28.54 6.56
N SER A 342 10.24 -29.76 6.07
CA SER A 342 8.94 -30.13 5.49
C SER A 342 7.76 -29.98 6.46
N GLY A 343 7.97 -30.27 7.75
CA GLY A 343 6.98 -30.06 8.80
C GLY A 343 6.64 -28.59 9.00
N THR A 344 7.67 -27.73 9.13
CA THR A 344 7.49 -26.28 9.20
C THR A 344 6.81 -25.74 7.94
N TYR A 345 7.11 -26.29 6.75
CA TYR A 345 6.43 -25.93 5.51
C TYR A 345 4.93 -26.25 5.57
N GLN A 346 4.55 -27.47 5.94
CA GLN A 346 3.15 -27.87 6.05
C GLN A 346 2.39 -27.02 7.08
N HIS A 347 2.99 -26.81 8.24
CA HIS A 347 2.48 -25.92 9.28
C HIS A 347 2.23 -24.50 8.73
N SER A 348 3.23 -23.91 8.08
CA SER A 348 3.13 -22.55 7.51
C SER A 348 2.06 -22.43 6.42
N MET A 349 1.85 -23.48 5.62
CA MET A 349 0.77 -23.51 4.63
C MET A 349 -0.61 -23.51 5.32
N MET A 350 -0.78 -24.28 6.41
CA MET A 350 -2.03 -24.35 7.16
C MET A 350 -2.32 -23.04 7.91
N VAL A 351 -1.32 -22.48 8.59
CA VAL A 351 -1.39 -21.16 9.24
C VAL A 351 -1.77 -20.08 8.23
N SER A 352 -1.14 -20.09 7.05
CA SER A 352 -1.48 -19.16 5.97
C SER A 352 -2.93 -19.30 5.52
N GLN A 353 -3.47 -20.50 5.38
CA GLN A 353 -4.86 -20.71 4.98
C GLN A 353 -5.81 -20.18 6.04
N LEU A 354 -5.63 -20.60 7.30
CA LEU A 354 -6.42 -20.13 8.44
C LEU A 354 -6.44 -18.60 8.51
N ALA A 355 -5.25 -17.98 8.47
CA ALA A 355 -5.11 -16.55 8.60
C ALA A 355 -5.72 -15.76 7.43
N GLU A 356 -5.57 -16.25 6.20
CA GLU A 356 -6.15 -15.61 5.02
C GLU A 356 -7.69 -15.57 5.09
N PHE A 357 -8.31 -16.73 5.32
CA PHE A 357 -9.77 -16.84 5.37
C PHE A 357 -10.34 -16.03 6.53
N ALA A 358 -9.73 -16.09 7.71
CA ALA A 358 -10.16 -15.30 8.85
C ALA A 358 -10.03 -13.78 8.60
N CYS A 359 -8.94 -13.33 7.98
CA CYS A 359 -8.76 -11.92 7.61
C CYS A 359 -9.83 -11.45 6.61
N ARG A 360 -10.23 -12.30 5.66
CA ARG A 360 -11.29 -12.00 4.70
C ARG A 360 -12.64 -11.75 5.41
N GLU A 361 -12.99 -12.56 6.41
CA GLU A 361 -14.27 -12.45 7.14
C GLU A 361 -14.40 -11.19 8.02
N ILE A 362 -13.26 -10.68 8.50
CA ILE A 362 -13.21 -9.48 9.34
C ILE A 362 -12.90 -8.19 8.55
N GLY A 363 -12.65 -8.31 7.23
CA GLY A 363 -12.29 -7.17 6.38
C GLY A 363 -10.86 -6.64 6.59
N ALA A 364 -9.97 -7.45 7.17
CA ALA A 364 -8.52 -7.21 7.17
C ALA A 364 -7.92 -7.60 5.81
N ASN A 365 -6.61 -7.40 5.60
CA ASN A 365 -5.97 -7.75 4.32
C ASN A 365 -5.62 -9.25 4.26
N PRO A 366 -6.36 -10.07 3.49
CA PRO A 366 -6.13 -11.51 3.44
C PRO A 366 -4.78 -11.87 2.80
N LEU A 367 -4.30 -11.07 1.84
CA LEU A 367 -3.08 -11.35 1.12
C LEU A 367 -1.84 -11.10 1.99
N ILE A 368 -1.86 -10.06 2.84
CA ILE A 368 -0.83 -9.85 3.87
C ILE A 368 -0.81 -11.03 4.84
N ALA A 369 -1.97 -11.50 5.29
CA ALA A 369 -2.05 -12.63 6.22
C ALA A 369 -1.56 -13.95 5.61
N ARG A 370 -1.91 -14.22 4.33
CA ARG A 370 -1.41 -15.37 3.57
C ARG A 370 0.13 -15.35 3.49
N VAL A 371 0.70 -14.26 2.98
CA VAL A 371 2.15 -14.13 2.88
C VAL A 371 2.80 -14.12 4.27
N GLY A 372 2.18 -13.48 5.26
CA GLY A 372 2.62 -13.54 6.65
C GLY A 372 2.75 -14.98 7.14
N GLY A 373 1.72 -15.80 6.93
CA GLY A 373 1.72 -17.23 7.30
C GLY A 373 2.79 -18.04 6.57
N TYR A 374 3.05 -17.81 5.28
CA TYR A 374 4.13 -18.49 4.55
C TYR A 374 5.51 -18.21 5.11
N TYR A 375 5.75 -16.97 5.58
CA TYR A 375 7.10 -16.52 5.92
C TYR A 375 7.36 -16.41 7.42
N HIS A 376 6.35 -16.53 8.30
CA HIS A 376 6.50 -16.30 9.75
C HIS A 376 7.63 -17.13 10.38
N ASP A 377 7.82 -18.35 9.86
CA ASP A 377 8.71 -19.37 10.42
C ASP A 377 9.99 -19.66 9.61
N ILE A 378 10.31 -18.82 8.62
CA ILE A 378 11.47 -19.04 7.72
C ILE A 378 12.83 -19.08 8.46
N GLY A 379 12.87 -18.60 9.70
CA GLY A 379 14.04 -18.69 10.55
C GLY A 379 14.38 -20.11 11.02
N LYS A 380 13.42 -21.04 10.96
CA LYS A 380 13.61 -22.45 11.32
C LYS A 380 14.39 -23.24 10.26
N ILE A 381 14.44 -22.77 9.01
CA ILE A 381 14.99 -23.49 7.85
C ILE A 381 16.41 -24.02 8.05
N ASP A 382 17.31 -23.23 8.66
CA ASP A 382 18.73 -23.59 8.79
C ASP A 382 19.01 -24.52 9.98
N GLN A 383 18.04 -24.71 10.88
CA GLN A 383 18.16 -25.49 12.12
C GLN A 383 16.88 -26.30 12.35
N SER A 384 16.32 -26.87 11.29
CA SER A 384 15.00 -27.48 11.30
C SER A 384 14.91 -28.67 12.26
N GLU A 385 16.02 -29.35 12.50
CA GLU A 385 16.14 -30.51 13.39
C GLU A 385 15.83 -30.22 14.87
N TYR A 386 15.83 -28.95 15.29
CA TYR A 386 15.48 -28.53 16.65
C TYR A 386 13.98 -28.25 16.85
N PHE A 387 13.18 -28.34 15.79
CA PHE A 387 11.75 -28.06 15.82
C PHE A 387 10.96 -29.36 15.66
N VAL A 388 10.02 -29.60 16.58
CA VAL A 388 9.35 -30.90 16.76
C VAL A 388 8.59 -31.33 15.51
N GLU A 389 8.03 -30.39 14.76
CA GLU A 389 7.31 -30.66 13.52
C GLU A 389 8.18 -31.25 12.41
N ASN A 390 9.51 -31.07 12.49
CA ASN A 390 10.46 -31.62 11.51
C ASN A 390 11.17 -32.89 11.97
N GLN A 391 10.92 -33.35 13.19
CA GLN A 391 11.56 -34.54 13.74
C GLN A 391 10.81 -35.80 13.29
N GLN A 392 11.54 -36.80 12.79
CA GLN A 392 11.00 -38.13 12.49
C GLN A 392 11.35 -39.09 13.63
N GLY A 393 10.33 -39.66 14.31
CA GLY A 393 10.50 -40.65 15.40
C GLY A 393 10.54 -40.07 16.82
N GLU A 394 10.58 -40.94 17.84
CA GLU A 394 10.74 -40.54 19.24
C GLU A 394 12.11 -39.85 19.45
N SER A 395 12.07 -38.62 19.94
CA SER A 395 13.18 -37.67 19.92
C SER A 395 14.35 -38.05 20.84
N GLU A 396 15.42 -38.64 20.29
CA GLU A 396 16.66 -38.88 21.06
C GLU A 396 17.38 -37.58 21.47
N ARG A 397 17.15 -36.44 20.77
CA ARG A 397 17.89 -35.19 21.01
C ARG A 397 17.35 -34.28 22.13
N LYS A 398 16.12 -34.50 22.59
CA LYS A 398 15.51 -33.68 23.64
C LYS A 398 16.12 -33.96 25.02
N ASN A 399 16.65 -35.16 25.22
CA ASN A 399 17.07 -35.63 26.53
C ASN A 399 18.48 -35.18 26.96
N ASP A 400 19.27 -34.58 26.05
CA ASP A 400 20.70 -34.28 26.32
C ASP A 400 21.06 -32.78 26.26
N ILE A 401 20.10 -31.89 25.98
CA ILE A 401 20.35 -30.45 25.85
C ILE A 401 19.80 -29.69 27.07
N ASN A 402 20.63 -28.82 27.65
CA ASN A 402 20.21 -27.92 28.72
C ASN A 402 18.98 -27.07 28.28
N PRO A 403 17.88 -27.02 29.07
CA PRO A 403 16.67 -26.26 28.71
C PRO A 403 16.91 -24.80 28.35
N ASN A 404 17.88 -24.14 28.99
CA ASN A 404 18.25 -22.75 28.69
C ASN A 404 18.88 -22.61 27.29
N LEU A 405 19.73 -23.57 26.91
CA LEU A 405 20.35 -23.61 25.59
C LEU A 405 19.30 -23.90 24.51
N TYR A 406 18.41 -24.88 24.75
CA TYR A 406 17.33 -25.21 23.82
C TYR A 406 16.37 -24.02 23.62
N THR A 407 16.00 -23.35 24.72
CA THR A 407 15.20 -22.12 24.69
C THR A 407 15.84 -21.04 23.83
N THR A 408 17.16 -20.87 23.92
CA THR A 408 17.89 -19.91 23.09
C THR A 408 17.81 -20.25 21.60
N ILE A 409 17.92 -21.53 21.24
CA ILE A 409 17.77 -22.00 19.86
C ILE A 409 16.35 -21.69 19.36
N ILE A 410 15.33 -22.06 20.13
CA ILE A 410 13.93 -21.80 19.76
C ILE A 410 13.69 -20.30 19.59
N LYS A 411 14.07 -19.44 20.54
CA LYS A 411 13.89 -17.98 20.40
C LYS A 411 14.61 -17.39 19.18
N SER A 412 15.74 -17.98 18.78
CA SER A 412 16.56 -17.45 17.70
C SER A 412 15.88 -17.49 16.33
N HIS A 413 14.87 -18.34 16.11
CA HIS A 413 14.18 -18.44 14.81
C HIS A 413 13.56 -17.11 14.40
N VAL A 414 12.97 -16.35 15.34
CA VAL A 414 12.39 -15.04 15.06
C VAL A 414 13.46 -14.08 14.51
N LYS A 415 14.61 -14.00 15.20
CA LYS A 415 15.73 -13.13 14.79
C LYS A 415 16.28 -13.54 13.42
N LYS A 416 16.53 -14.84 13.21
CA LYS A 416 17.01 -15.38 11.92
C LYS A 416 16.00 -15.17 10.80
N GLY A 417 14.71 -15.27 11.10
CA GLY A 417 13.62 -15.00 10.17
C GLY A 417 13.63 -13.54 9.72
N ILE A 418 13.76 -12.60 10.65
CA ILE A 418 13.88 -11.16 10.36
C ILE A 418 15.11 -10.88 9.49
N GLU A 419 16.27 -11.48 9.81
CA GLU A 419 17.50 -11.31 9.05
C GLU A 419 17.35 -11.80 7.61
N LYS A 420 16.81 -13.02 7.40
CA LYS A 420 16.50 -13.55 6.07
C LYS A 420 15.50 -12.68 5.31
N ALA A 421 14.43 -12.25 5.97
CA ALA A 421 13.41 -11.41 5.37
C ALA A 421 13.97 -10.05 4.90
N ARG A 422 14.89 -9.45 5.66
CA ARG A 422 15.60 -8.23 5.26
C ARG A 422 16.51 -8.47 4.07
N GLN A 423 17.27 -9.57 4.05
CA GLN A 423 18.13 -9.95 2.92
C GLN A 423 17.33 -10.14 1.62
N MET A 424 16.09 -10.60 1.73
CA MET A 424 15.18 -10.79 0.59
C MET A 424 14.40 -9.52 0.20
N HIS A 425 14.63 -8.40 0.90
CA HIS A 425 13.81 -7.18 0.73
C HIS A 425 12.31 -7.48 0.81
N LEU A 426 11.88 -8.23 1.83
CA LEU A 426 10.47 -8.39 2.11
C LEU A 426 9.86 -7.06 2.58
N PRO A 427 8.58 -6.78 2.25
CA PRO A 427 7.89 -5.62 2.77
C PRO A 427 7.87 -5.62 4.29
N GLN A 428 8.00 -4.44 4.90
CA GLN A 428 8.11 -4.31 6.35
C GLN A 428 6.95 -4.98 7.09
N VAL A 429 5.72 -4.94 6.55
CA VAL A 429 4.55 -5.58 7.18
C VAL A 429 4.71 -7.10 7.33
N ILE A 430 5.46 -7.77 6.44
CA ILE A 430 5.74 -9.21 6.54
C ILE A 430 6.85 -9.45 7.57
N ILE A 431 7.87 -8.58 7.60
CA ILE A 431 8.93 -8.61 8.62
C ILE A 431 8.32 -8.40 10.02
N ASP A 432 7.34 -7.51 10.15
CA ASP A 432 6.62 -7.23 11.38
C ASP A 432 5.88 -8.50 11.85
N ILE A 433 5.16 -9.19 10.96
CA ILE A 433 4.50 -10.48 11.28
C ILE A 433 5.53 -11.53 11.76
N ILE A 434 6.67 -11.68 11.07
CA ILE A 434 7.73 -12.58 11.52
C ILE A 434 8.20 -12.20 12.93
N SER A 435 8.32 -10.92 13.25
CA SER A 435 8.76 -10.47 14.57
C SER A 435 7.70 -10.55 15.67
N GLU A 436 6.41 -10.52 15.31
CA GLU A 436 5.28 -10.36 16.22
C GLU A 436 4.47 -11.63 16.43
N HIS A 437 4.59 -12.66 15.58
CA HIS A 437 3.69 -13.83 15.60
C HIS A 437 3.68 -14.60 16.94
N HIS A 438 4.76 -14.56 17.72
CA HIS A 438 4.79 -15.07 19.10
C HIS A 438 4.69 -13.98 20.18
N GLY A 439 4.78 -12.71 19.80
CA GLY A 439 4.80 -11.56 20.70
C GLY A 439 5.93 -11.66 21.73
N ASN A 440 5.58 -11.41 22.98
CA ASN A 440 6.43 -11.64 24.15
C ASN A 440 5.95 -12.84 24.98
N SER A 441 5.31 -13.83 24.33
CA SER A 441 4.82 -15.04 25.00
C SER A 441 5.97 -15.83 25.64
N VAL A 442 5.69 -16.45 26.79
CA VAL A 442 6.62 -17.37 27.46
C VAL A 442 6.58 -18.75 26.79
N ILE A 443 7.75 -19.35 26.53
CA ILE A 443 7.83 -20.72 26.04
C ILE A 443 7.58 -21.69 27.20
N GLN A 444 6.29 -21.93 27.48
CA GLN A 444 5.81 -22.52 28.74
C GLN A 444 6.42 -23.89 29.06
N TYR A 445 6.62 -24.75 28.05
CA TYR A 445 7.17 -26.09 28.24
C TYR A 445 8.56 -26.06 28.88
N PHE A 446 9.51 -25.31 28.30
CA PHE A 446 10.87 -25.21 28.81
C PHE A 446 10.96 -24.41 30.11
N TYR A 447 10.11 -23.39 30.27
CA TYR A 447 10.04 -22.67 31.53
C TYR A 447 9.60 -23.60 32.68
N ASN A 448 8.56 -24.41 32.48
CA ASN A 448 8.10 -25.36 33.49
C ASN A 448 9.19 -26.40 33.82
N GLU A 449 9.83 -26.99 32.80
CA GLU A 449 10.89 -27.98 32.98
C GLU A 449 12.13 -27.39 33.70
N ALA A 450 12.49 -26.15 33.38
CA ALA A 450 13.60 -25.47 34.04
C ALA A 450 13.24 -25.06 35.48
N LYS A 451 12.01 -24.62 35.72
CA LYS A 451 11.51 -24.22 37.05
C LYS A 451 11.45 -25.39 38.05
N GLU A 452 11.22 -26.61 37.57
CA GLU A 452 11.32 -27.81 38.40
C GLU A 452 12.74 -28.03 38.94
N LYS A 453 13.77 -27.63 38.17
CA LYS A 453 15.18 -27.75 38.53
C LYS A 453 15.67 -26.53 39.33
N ASP A 454 15.19 -25.34 39.01
CA ASP A 454 15.51 -24.09 39.70
C ASP A 454 14.26 -23.19 39.83
N PRO A 455 13.62 -23.18 41.02
CA PRO A 455 12.42 -22.38 41.26
C PRO A 455 12.62 -20.86 41.19
N THR A 456 13.86 -20.37 41.14
CA THR A 456 14.17 -18.93 41.14
C THR A 456 14.18 -18.29 39.76
N LEU A 457 14.06 -19.10 38.69
CA LEU A 457 14.10 -18.65 37.31
C LEU A 457 12.91 -17.73 36.96
N SER A 458 13.20 -16.66 36.24
CA SER A 458 12.21 -15.69 35.78
C SER A 458 11.51 -16.19 34.50
N PRO A 459 10.18 -16.08 34.37
CA PRO A 459 9.47 -16.38 33.12
C PRO A 459 10.02 -15.59 31.91
N GLU A 460 10.49 -14.37 32.15
CA GLU A 460 11.05 -13.46 31.15
C GLU A 460 12.27 -14.06 30.44
N ASP A 461 13.08 -14.88 31.15
CA ASP A 461 14.22 -15.58 30.58
C ASP A 461 13.81 -16.64 29.54
N PHE A 462 12.53 -17.00 29.50
CA PHE A 462 11.90 -17.94 28.57
C PHE A 462 10.92 -17.26 27.61
N ALA A 463 10.74 -15.93 27.70
CA ALA A 463 9.87 -15.16 26.81
C ALA A 463 10.55 -14.80 25.48
N TYR A 464 9.77 -14.78 24.40
CA TYR A 464 10.25 -14.23 23.13
C TYR A 464 10.60 -12.75 23.25
N PRO A 465 11.64 -12.26 22.54
CA PRO A 465 12.02 -10.85 22.55
C PRO A 465 11.11 -9.96 21.70
N GLY A 466 10.08 -10.54 21.06
CA GLY A 466 9.16 -9.86 20.18
C GLY A 466 8.23 -8.91 20.93
N ARG A 467 7.44 -8.15 20.17
CA ARG A 467 6.38 -7.29 20.70
C ARG A 467 5.04 -7.89 20.32
N PRO A 468 3.99 -7.71 21.14
CA PRO A 468 2.65 -8.10 20.76
C PRO A 468 2.24 -7.49 19.39
N PRO A 469 1.43 -8.22 18.59
CA PRO A 469 0.92 -7.77 17.30
C PRO A 469 0.41 -6.34 17.30
N ALA A 470 0.84 -5.56 16.31
CA ALA A 470 0.41 -4.17 16.12
C ALA A 470 -0.70 -4.00 15.07
N THR A 471 -1.02 -5.06 14.31
CA THR A 471 -2.03 -5.03 13.23
C THR A 471 -2.99 -6.20 13.35
N LYS A 472 -4.18 -6.08 12.77
CA LYS A 472 -5.17 -7.17 12.74
C LYS A 472 -4.59 -8.41 12.06
N GLU A 473 -3.86 -8.24 10.96
CA GLU A 473 -3.25 -9.32 10.20
C GLU A 473 -2.21 -10.08 11.03
N SER A 474 -1.34 -9.38 11.77
CA SER A 474 -0.36 -10.01 12.65
C SER A 474 -1.04 -10.74 13.82
N GLY A 475 -2.08 -10.13 14.41
CA GLY A 475 -2.89 -10.77 15.46
C GLY A 475 -3.57 -12.06 14.97
N VAL A 476 -4.14 -12.05 13.76
CA VAL A 476 -4.74 -13.24 13.15
C VAL A 476 -3.69 -14.31 12.84
N VAL A 477 -2.49 -13.95 12.36
CA VAL A 477 -1.40 -14.91 12.13
C VAL A 477 -0.94 -15.55 13.45
N MET A 478 -0.78 -14.77 14.52
CA MET A 478 -0.48 -15.29 15.87
C MET A 478 -1.54 -16.31 16.34
N LEU A 479 -2.82 -15.97 16.16
CA LEU A 479 -3.92 -16.85 16.55
C LEU A 479 -3.94 -18.12 15.69
N ALA A 480 -3.71 -18.00 14.39
CA ALA A 480 -3.64 -19.14 13.47
C ALA A 480 -2.49 -20.08 13.82
N ASP A 481 -1.28 -19.56 14.04
CA ASP A 481 -0.10 -20.32 14.53
C ASP A 481 -0.42 -21.08 15.82
N THR A 482 -0.96 -20.36 16.81
CA THR A 482 -1.33 -20.95 18.12
C THR A 482 -2.36 -22.07 17.97
N VAL A 483 -3.40 -21.84 17.16
CA VAL A 483 -4.51 -22.78 16.98
C VAL A 483 -4.08 -24.01 16.18
N GLU A 484 -3.31 -23.82 15.11
CA GLU A 484 -2.81 -24.92 14.28
C GLU A 484 -1.93 -25.85 15.10
N ALA A 485 -0.91 -25.28 15.78
CA ALA A 485 0.06 -26.06 16.54
C ALA A 485 -0.60 -26.83 17.70
N ALA A 486 -1.58 -26.20 18.37
CA ALA A 486 -2.30 -26.83 19.46
C ALA A 486 -3.28 -27.91 18.98
N CYS A 487 -4.00 -27.68 17.87
CA CYS A 487 -5.00 -28.63 17.36
C CYS A 487 -4.37 -29.94 16.88
N HIS A 488 -3.10 -29.94 16.48
CA HIS A 488 -2.34 -31.15 16.17
C HIS A 488 -2.28 -32.17 17.33
N THR A 489 -2.52 -31.74 18.57
CA THR A 489 -2.52 -32.60 19.77
C THR A 489 -3.92 -33.16 20.13
N LEU A 490 -4.99 -32.69 19.49
CA LEU A 490 -6.35 -33.12 19.79
C LEU A 490 -6.62 -34.55 19.28
N LYS A 491 -6.95 -35.46 20.19
CA LYS A 491 -7.47 -36.79 19.86
C LYS A 491 -8.95 -36.69 19.47
N ASN A 492 -9.30 -37.09 18.25
CA ASN A 492 -10.65 -37.07 17.67
C ASN A 492 -11.31 -35.67 17.71
N PRO A 493 -10.90 -34.75 16.83
CA PRO A 493 -11.42 -33.39 16.76
C PRO A 493 -12.83 -33.35 16.14
N SER A 494 -13.87 -33.27 16.98
CA SER A 494 -15.23 -32.94 16.55
C SER A 494 -15.45 -31.42 16.52
N ILE A 495 -16.45 -30.94 15.78
CA ILE A 495 -16.75 -29.50 15.69
C ILE A 495 -16.93 -28.84 17.09
N PRO A 496 -17.76 -29.37 18.01
CA PRO A 496 -17.93 -28.76 19.33
C PRO A 496 -16.65 -28.76 20.18
N ARG A 497 -15.78 -29.76 19.99
CA ARG A 497 -14.48 -29.83 20.66
C ARG A 497 -13.52 -28.77 20.11
N LEU A 498 -13.46 -28.61 18.79
CA LEU A 498 -12.66 -27.56 18.15
C LEU A 498 -13.12 -26.18 18.61
N GLU A 499 -14.43 -25.91 18.64
CA GLU A 499 -14.96 -24.63 19.12
C GLU A 499 -14.51 -24.31 20.55
N THR A 500 -14.67 -25.26 21.46
CA THR A 500 -14.29 -25.09 22.88
C THR A 500 -12.79 -24.89 23.03
N PHE A 501 -12.00 -25.69 22.30
CA PHE A 501 -10.55 -25.64 22.38
C PHE A 501 -9.97 -24.34 21.81
N ILE A 502 -10.42 -23.93 20.62
CA ILE A 502 -10.01 -22.67 19.98
C ILE A 502 -10.41 -21.48 20.86
N THR A 503 -11.61 -21.51 21.45
CA THR A 503 -12.05 -20.46 22.40
C THR A 503 -11.09 -20.33 23.58
N THR A 504 -10.64 -21.47 24.13
CA THR A 504 -9.67 -21.48 25.24
C THR A 504 -8.33 -20.86 24.83
N LEU A 505 -7.83 -21.19 23.64
CA LEU A 505 -6.56 -20.65 23.12
C LEU A 505 -6.63 -19.14 22.85
N ILE A 506 -7.74 -18.66 22.25
CA ILE A 506 -7.95 -17.24 22.00
C ILE A 506 -8.03 -16.49 23.34
N ASN A 507 -8.79 -17.00 24.31
CA ASN A 507 -8.91 -16.38 25.63
C ASN A 507 -7.56 -16.31 26.36
N ALA A 508 -6.73 -17.34 26.27
CA ALA A 508 -5.39 -17.32 26.85
C ALA A 508 -4.51 -16.20 26.26
N LYS A 509 -4.64 -15.90 24.96
CA LYS A 509 -3.93 -14.77 24.33
C LYS A 509 -4.46 -13.41 24.78
N ILE A 510 -5.76 -13.29 25.02
CA ILE A 510 -6.39 -12.08 25.58
C ILE A 510 -5.91 -11.85 27.01
N GLU A 511 -5.97 -12.88 27.86
CA GLU A 511 -5.50 -12.82 29.25
C GLU A 511 -4.01 -12.49 29.37
N ALA A 512 -3.21 -12.95 28.39
CA ALA A 512 -1.80 -12.63 28.27
C ALA A 512 -1.51 -11.27 27.60
N HIS A 513 -2.52 -10.43 27.38
CA HIS A 513 -2.39 -9.09 26.78
C HIS A 513 -1.70 -9.08 25.40
N GLN A 514 -1.74 -10.20 24.66
CA GLN A 514 -1.07 -10.32 23.36
C GLN A 514 -1.79 -9.56 22.25
N LEU A 515 -3.08 -9.26 22.44
CA LEU A 515 -3.91 -8.60 21.42
C LEU A 515 -4.14 -7.11 21.70
N ASP A 516 -3.61 -6.57 22.80
CA ASP A 516 -3.88 -5.21 23.28
C ASP A 516 -3.46 -4.10 22.30
N TYR A 517 -2.51 -4.39 21.41
CA TYR A 517 -1.94 -3.42 20.46
C TYR A 517 -2.45 -3.59 19.03
N CYS A 518 -3.28 -4.60 18.77
CA CYS A 518 -3.91 -4.82 17.48
C CYS A 518 -5.39 -4.45 17.55
N ASP A 519 -5.92 -3.79 16.53
CA ASP A 519 -7.31 -3.28 16.51
C ASP A 519 -8.38 -4.40 16.34
N LEU A 520 -8.13 -5.62 16.83
CA LEU A 520 -9.09 -6.72 16.82
C LEU A 520 -10.18 -6.49 17.85
N THR A 521 -11.43 -6.52 17.39
CA THR A 521 -12.60 -6.42 18.27
C THR A 521 -13.09 -7.80 18.72
N TYR A 522 -13.86 -7.90 19.80
CA TYR A 522 -14.52 -9.16 20.17
C TYR A 522 -15.40 -9.75 19.05
N ARG A 523 -16.00 -8.88 18.21
CA ARG A 523 -16.73 -9.32 17.02
C ARG A 523 -15.80 -9.98 16.00
N ASP A 524 -14.61 -9.40 15.79
CA ASP A 524 -13.59 -9.97 14.90
C ASP A 524 -13.14 -11.34 15.43
N LEU A 525 -12.88 -11.47 16.74
CA LEU A 525 -12.47 -12.73 17.37
C LEU A 525 -13.49 -13.85 17.21
N THR A 526 -14.79 -13.55 17.34
CA THR A 526 -15.87 -14.52 17.08
C THR A 526 -15.83 -15.04 15.65
N LYS A 527 -15.68 -14.15 14.67
CA LYS A 527 -15.59 -14.52 13.24
C LYS A 527 -14.31 -15.30 12.92
N ILE A 528 -13.19 -14.92 13.52
CA ILE A 528 -11.91 -15.64 13.38
C ILE A 528 -12.07 -17.08 13.88
N LYS A 529 -12.66 -17.27 15.07
CA LYS A 529 -12.94 -18.59 15.64
C LYS A 529 -13.82 -19.42 14.70
N GLU A 530 -14.94 -18.87 14.22
CA GLU A 530 -15.85 -19.56 13.30
C GLU A 530 -15.13 -20.00 12.01
N SER A 531 -14.32 -19.12 11.43
CA SER A 531 -13.50 -19.42 10.25
C SER A 531 -12.49 -20.54 10.51
N PHE A 532 -11.77 -20.50 11.64
CA PHE A 532 -10.82 -21.55 12.01
C PHE A 532 -11.50 -22.90 12.22
N VAL A 533 -12.64 -22.93 12.92
CA VAL A 533 -13.43 -24.15 13.14
C VAL A 533 -13.84 -24.76 11.81
N GLN A 534 -14.34 -23.95 10.87
CA GLN A 534 -14.78 -24.43 9.56
C GLN A 534 -13.63 -25.08 8.77
N ILE A 535 -12.47 -24.44 8.72
CA ILE A 535 -11.30 -24.93 7.97
C ILE A 535 -10.73 -26.20 8.62
N LEU A 536 -10.54 -26.19 9.94
CA LEU A 536 -10.01 -27.34 10.67
C LEU A 536 -10.97 -28.52 10.65
N ALA A 537 -12.28 -28.29 10.75
CA ALA A 537 -13.25 -29.36 10.59
C ALA A 537 -13.13 -30.03 9.22
N GLY A 538 -13.02 -29.25 8.13
CA GLY A 538 -12.79 -29.81 6.80
C GLY A 538 -11.50 -30.63 6.71
N PHE A 539 -10.41 -30.13 7.29
CA PHE A 539 -9.11 -30.81 7.27
C PHE A 539 -9.16 -32.14 8.04
N TYR A 540 -9.70 -32.17 9.26
CA TYR A 540 -9.72 -33.38 10.08
C TYR A 540 -10.78 -34.41 9.67
N HIS A 541 -11.93 -33.99 9.12
CA HIS A 541 -12.93 -34.94 8.62
C HIS A 541 -12.52 -35.58 7.28
N SER A 542 -11.68 -34.93 6.48
CA SER A 542 -11.15 -35.51 5.24
C SER A 542 -10.14 -36.65 5.45
N ARG A 543 -9.62 -36.81 6.68
CA ARG A 543 -8.67 -37.85 7.07
C ARG A 543 -9.30 -39.13 7.64
N ILE A 544 -10.63 -39.30 7.58
CA ILE A 544 -11.25 -40.57 8.01
C ILE A 544 -10.76 -41.68 7.06
N GLU A 545 -9.99 -42.61 7.61
CA GLU A 545 -9.49 -43.81 6.93
C GLU A 545 -10.64 -44.60 6.30
N TYR A 546 -10.46 -44.99 5.04
CA TYR A 546 -11.32 -45.99 4.42
C TYR A 546 -11.10 -47.33 5.14
N PRO A 547 -12.17 -48.05 5.55
CA PRO A 547 -12.06 -49.31 6.29
C PRO A 547 -11.28 -50.46 5.62
N ASP A 548 -10.82 -50.28 4.37
CA ASP A 548 -10.28 -51.35 3.53
C ASP A 548 -8.84 -51.12 3.01
N GLN A 549 -8.09 -50.13 3.52
CA GLN A 549 -6.67 -50.04 3.20
C GLN A 549 -5.85 -50.93 4.14
N GLN A 550 -5.60 -52.16 3.71
CA GLN A 550 -4.56 -53.00 4.31
C GLN A 550 -3.18 -52.37 4.02
N ASP A 551 -2.42 -52.15 5.09
CA ASP A 551 -1.02 -51.76 5.07
C ASP A 551 -0.21 -52.81 4.28
N PRO A 552 0.41 -52.44 3.14
CA PRO A 552 1.17 -53.38 2.30
C PRO A 552 2.43 -53.93 2.99
N ASP A 553 2.86 -53.34 4.11
CA ASP A 553 4.04 -53.78 4.89
C ASP A 553 3.67 -54.46 6.22
N ALA A 554 2.40 -54.79 6.45
CA ALA A 554 2.01 -55.60 7.61
C ALA A 554 2.53 -57.05 7.46
N GLU A 555 3.69 -57.31 8.06
CA GLU A 555 4.31 -58.63 8.15
C GLU A 555 3.30 -59.73 8.50
N LYS A 556 3.18 -60.73 7.62
CA LYS A 556 2.43 -61.97 7.86
C LYS A 556 3.04 -62.71 9.06
N LYS A 557 2.42 -62.58 10.23
CA LYS A 557 2.61 -63.57 11.31
C LYS A 557 1.86 -64.87 10.95
N PRO A 558 2.44 -66.07 11.19
CA PRO A 558 1.77 -67.32 10.87
C PRO A 558 0.57 -67.56 11.80
N GLU A 559 -0.56 -67.92 11.22
CA GLU A 559 -1.76 -68.35 11.93
C GLU A 559 -1.47 -69.56 12.84
N VAL A 560 -1.75 -69.41 14.14
CA VAL A 560 -1.92 -70.55 15.04
C VAL A 560 -3.38 -70.97 14.98
N SER A 561 -3.63 -72.17 14.46
CA SER A 561 -4.93 -72.81 14.41
C SER A 561 -5.52 -72.97 15.82
N LYS A 562 -6.77 -72.54 16.00
CA LYS A 562 -7.65 -73.01 17.08
C LYS A 562 -8.84 -73.72 16.46
N GLU A 563 -8.89 -75.03 16.69
CA GLU A 563 -10.02 -75.91 16.33
C GLU A 563 -11.34 -75.40 16.93
N ALA A 564 -12.40 -75.46 16.12
CA ALA A 564 -13.78 -75.26 16.55
C ALA A 564 -14.41 -76.59 17.02
N PRO A 565 -15.27 -76.61 18.06
CA PRO A 565 -15.94 -77.83 18.49
C PRO A 565 -17.15 -78.16 17.58
N LYS A 566 -17.29 -79.46 17.23
CA LYS A 566 -18.38 -80.02 16.42
C LYS A 566 -19.73 -80.03 17.17
N PRO A 567 -20.89 -79.90 16.47
CA PRO A 567 -22.20 -80.07 17.08
C PRO A 567 -22.64 -81.55 17.13
N VAL A 568 -23.34 -81.91 18.20
CA VAL A 568 -23.87 -83.25 18.50
C VAL A 568 -25.22 -83.50 17.80
N GLU A 569 -25.31 -84.63 17.08
CA GLU A 569 -26.52 -85.18 16.45
C GLU A 569 -27.57 -85.63 17.48
N LYS A 570 -28.84 -85.22 17.31
CA LYS A 570 -30.01 -85.82 17.98
C LYS A 570 -30.79 -86.69 17.01
N LYS A 571 -30.80 -88.00 17.27
CA LYS A 571 -31.67 -89.00 16.61
C LYS A 571 -33.15 -88.70 16.89
N LYS A 572 -33.98 -88.64 15.83
CA LYS A 572 -35.44 -88.74 15.90
C LYS A 572 -35.85 -90.19 15.58
N VAL A 573 -36.54 -90.83 16.52
CA VAL A 573 -37.37 -92.02 16.29
C VAL A 573 -38.82 -91.56 16.37
N ALA A 574 -39.61 -91.81 15.33
CA ALA A 574 -41.05 -91.68 15.37
C ALA A 574 -41.64 -92.95 14.73
N GLU A 575 -42.29 -93.77 15.56
CA GLU A 575 -43.07 -94.92 15.15
C GLU A 575 -44.56 -94.58 15.24
N LYS A 576 -45.28 -94.90 14.16
CA LYS A 576 -46.67 -95.40 14.09
C LYS A 576 -47.78 -94.72 14.93
N ASN A 577 -48.77 -94.15 14.25
CA ASN A 577 -50.06 -94.79 13.97
C ASN A 577 -51.15 -93.80 13.51
N GLY A 578 -51.93 -94.20 12.49
CA GLY A 578 -53.38 -94.36 12.64
C GLY A 578 -54.32 -93.19 12.32
N LYS A 579 -55.04 -93.39 11.22
CA LYS A 579 -56.33 -92.80 10.77
C LYS A 579 -56.30 -91.45 10.06
#